data_AF-T0GMG6-F1
#
_entry.id   AF-T0GMG6-F1
#
_cell.length_a   1.000
_cell.length_b   1.000
_cell.length_c   1.000
_cell.angle_alpha   90.00
_cell.angle_beta   90.00
_cell.angle_gamma   90.00
#
_symmetry.space_group_name_H-M   'P 1'
#
loop_
_entity.id
_entity.type
_entity.pdbx_description
1 polymer ?
#
loop_
_entity_poly.entity_id
_entity_poly.type
_entity_poly.pdbx_seq_one_letter_code
_entity_poly.pdbx_strand_id
1 'polypeptide(L)'
;MKTQNILKLAATLGCIFLLASGCKQDPVDYNNKIMEVLNSSITDLDALNAAMEKEDLANAESVRKAWETKLVSSLDKLKGIGDFKGDASFKNASVQALETYLNIVSKDYKRLIELRGLGDKADGNEINQVLNRINQDFEKAANTLNAASDKFAKEYTSQ
;
A
#
# COMPACT_ATOMS: atom_id res chain seq x y z
N MET A 1 -62.91 23.24 19.60
CA MET A 1 -61.71 24.00 20.04
C MET A 1 -60.62 23.76 19.01
N LYS A 2 -60.12 24.84 18.39
CA LYS A 2 -59.15 24.86 17.28
C LYS A 2 -57.72 24.80 17.80
N THR A 3 -56.88 24.02 17.11
CA THR A 3 -55.47 24.25 16.70
C THR A 3 -55.04 22.90 16.08
N GLN A 4 -55.02 22.63 14.78
CA GLN A 4 -54.43 23.26 13.59
C GLN A 4 -52.91 23.48 13.65
N ASN A 5 -52.25 22.84 12.68
CA ASN A 5 -50.97 23.17 12.01
C ASN A 5 -49.73 22.34 12.44
N ILE A 6 -48.83 21.85 11.58
CA ILE A 6 -48.63 21.94 10.12
C ILE A 6 -47.64 20.82 9.72
N LEU A 7 -47.81 20.31 8.49
CA LEU A 7 -46.90 19.47 7.72
C LEU A 7 -45.51 20.13 7.51
N LYS A 8 -44.40 19.39 7.68
CA LYS A 8 -43.16 19.66 6.92
C LYS A 8 -42.53 18.37 6.42
N LEU A 9 -42.63 18.19 5.10
CA LEU A 9 -41.81 17.36 4.26
C LEU A 9 -40.52 18.13 3.92
N ALA A 10 -39.35 17.52 4.08
CA ALA A 10 -38.09 17.82 3.38
C ALA A 10 -37.07 16.73 3.79
N ALA A 11 -36.76 15.71 2.99
CA ALA A 11 -35.90 15.73 1.81
C ALA A 11 -34.50 16.29 2.12
N THR A 12 -33.49 15.43 2.29
CA THR A 12 -32.30 15.41 1.42
C THR A 12 -31.31 14.30 1.81
N LEU A 13 -30.88 13.54 0.80
CA LEU A 13 -29.69 12.71 0.82
C LEU A 13 -28.50 13.55 1.31
N GLY A 14 -27.88 13.15 2.40
CA GLY A 14 -26.55 13.61 2.78
C GLY A 14 -25.45 12.88 2.00
N CYS A 15 -25.57 12.75 0.68
CA CYS A 15 -24.38 12.57 -0.15
C CYS A 15 -23.69 13.94 -0.15
N ILE A 16 -22.83 14.17 0.84
CA ILE A 16 -21.82 15.21 0.73
C ILE A 16 -20.87 14.72 -0.37
N PHE A 17 -21.27 14.95 -1.63
CA PHE A 17 -20.29 15.25 -2.66
C PHE A 17 -19.65 16.54 -2.18
N LEU A 18 -18.51 16.39 -1.49
CA LEU A 18 -17.54 17.47 -1.34
C LEU A 18 -17.27 17.91 -2.78
N LEU A 19 -17.92 19.00 -3.19
CA LEU A 19 -17.51 19.78 -4.33
C LEU A 19 -16.04 20.07 -4.07
N ALA A 20 -15.17 19.37 -4.80
CA ALA A 20 -13.75 19.66 -4.83
C ALA A 20 -13.64 21.13 -5.24
N SER A 21 -13.47 21.98 -4.24
CA SER A 21 -13.10 23.37 -4.39
C SER A 21 -11.89 23.38 -5.31
N GLY A 22 -11.96 24.19 -6.36
CA GLY A 22 -11.06 24.20 -7.51
C GLY A 22 -9.62 24.61 -7.19
N CYS A 23 -8.94 23.89 -6.30
CA CYS A 23 -7.50 23.77 -6.35
C CYS A 23 -7.17 23.01 -7.64
N LYS A 24 -6.43 23.67 -8.54
CA LYS A 24 -5.78 22.98 -9.65
C LYS A 24 -4.82 21.95 -9.03
N GLN A 25 -5.26 20.70 -8.90
CA GLN A 25 -4.36 19.61 -8.58
C GLN A 25 -3.46 19.39 -9.80
N ASP A 26 -2.18 19.68 -9.62
CA ASP A 26 -1.16 19.40 -10.62
C ASP A 26 -0.87 17.88 -10.63
N PRO A 27 -0.89 17.23 -11.80
CA PRO A 27 -0.69 15.79 -11.92
C PRO A 27 0.74 15.35 -11.55
N VAL A 28 1.75 16.20 -11.79
CA VAL A 28 3.14 15.91 -11.42
C VAL A 28 3.29 15.95 -9.90
N ASP A 29 2.74 16.98 -9.25
CA ASP A 29 2.74 17.08 -7.78
C ASP A 29 1.99 15.92 -7.13
N TYR A 30 0.85 15.51 -7.70
CA TYR A 30 0.08 14.36 -7.22
C TYR A 30 0.89 13.07 -7.32
N ASN A 31 1.50 12.82 -8.47
CA ASN A 31 2.37 11.67 -8.69
C ASN A 31 3.54 11.66 -7.72
N ASN A 32 4.25 12.79 -7.59
CA ASN A 32 5.40 12.91 -6.72
C ASN A 32 5.04 12.63 -5.27
N LYS A 33 3.89 13.11 -4.79
CA LYS A 33 3.41 12.83 -3.43
C LYS A 33 3.18 11.34 -3.18
N ILE A 34 2.61 10.62 -4.15
CA ILE A 34 2.42 9.16 -4.04
C ILE A 34 3.77 8.43 -4.08
N MET A 35 4.63 8.79 -5.05
CA MET A 35 5.93 8.15 -5.23
C MET A 35 6.89 8.40 -4.07
N GLU A 36 6.84 9.57 -3.42
CA GLU A 36 7.60 9.84 -2.21
C GLU A 36 7.25 8.84 -1.10
N VAL A 37 5.96 8.58 -0.88
CA VAL A 37 5.52 7.59 0.10
C VAL A 37 6.03 6.21 -0.29
N LEU A 38 5.77 5.75 -1.53
CA LEU A 38 6.17 4.43 -2.02
C LEU A 38 7.69 4.20 -1.94
N ASN A 39 8.50 5.14 -2.42
CA ASN A 39 9.96 5.03 -2.43
C ASN A 39 10.51 4.97 -1.00
N SER A 40 9.94 5.76 -0.09
CA SER A 40 10.32 5.67 1.31
C SER A 40 9.98 4.30 1.89
N SER A 41 8.87 3.66 1.47
CA SER A 41 8.37 2.41 2.03
C SER A 41 9.22 1.17 1.73
N ILE A 42 10.14 1.20 0.77
CA ILE A 42 10.87 -0.02 0.31
C ILE A 42 12.34 -0.10 0.76
N THR A 43 12.86 0.91 1.46
CA THR A 43 14.32 1.01 1.74
C THR A 43 14.87 -0.06 2.68
N ASP A 44 14.01 -0.85 3.32
CA ASP A 44 14.39 -1.88 4.29
C ASP A 44 14.54 -3.27 3.65
N LEU A 45 14.14 -3.43 2.39
CA LEU A 45 14.21 -4.71 1.65
C LEU A 45 15.65 -5.23 1.55
N ASP A 46 16.59 -4.38 1.15
CA ASP A 46 17.99 -4.77 0.99
C ASP A 46 18.62 -5.18 2.33
N ALA A 47 18.31 -4.44 3.40
CA ALA A 47 18.80 -4.73 4.74
C ALA A 47 18.25 -6.08 5.24
N LEU A 48 16.96 -6.36 5.00
CA LEU A 48 16.34 -7.63 5.36
C LEU A 48 16.96 -8.79 4.58
N ASN A 49 17.11 -8.65 3.27
CA ASN A 49 17.73 -9.68 2.44
C ASN A 49 19.18 -9.93 2.85
N ALA A 50 19.96 -8.89 3.12
CA ALA A 50 21.34 -9.02 3.59
C ALA A 50 21.45 -9.72 4.95
N ALA A 51 20.52 -9.47 5.89
CA ALA A 51 20.47 -10.18 7.16
C ALA A 51 20.12 -11.67 6.95
N MET A 52 19.16 -11.95 6.07
CA MET A 52 18.74 -13.30 5.71
C MET A 52 19.84 -14.11 5.02
N GLU A 53 20.61 -13.50 4.11
CA GLU A 53 21.77 -14.12 3.44
C GLU A 53 22.90 -14.47 4.42
N LYS A 54 23.10 -13.64 5.45
CA LYS A 54 24.10 -13.88 6.51
C LYS A 54 23.62 -14.84 7.59
N GLU A 55 22.40 -15.36 7.48
CA GLU A 55 21.73 -16.16 8.51
C GLU A 55 21.64 -15.45 9.88
N ASP A 56 21.69 -14.11 9.88
CA ASP A 56 21.51 -13.30 11.08
C ASP A 56 20.00 -13.12 11.34
N LEU A 57 19.38 -14.20 11.82
CA LEU A 57 17.92 -14.27 11.98
C LEU A 57 17.38 -13.29 13.02
N ALA A 58 18.19 -12.93 14.03
CA ALA A 58 17.82 -11.94 15.02
C ALA A 58 17.75 -10.54 14.40
N ASN A 59 18.75 -10.17 13.60
CA ASN A 59 18.71 -8.91 12.86
C ASN A 59 17.62 -8.91 11.78
N ALA A 60 17.45 -10.03 11.06
CA ALA A 60 16.39 -10.16 10.06
C ALA A 60 15.00 -9.91 10.66
N GLU A 61 14.69 -10.50 11.82
CA GLU A 61 13.42 -10.27 12.50
C GLU A 61 13.26 -8.82 13.01
N SER A 62 14.36 -8.19 13.45
CA SER A 62 14.38 -6.79 13.85
C SER A 62 14.08 -5.86 12.67
N VAL A 63 14.78 -6.03 11.53
CA VAL A 63 14.57 -5.26 10.30
C VAL A 63 13.15 -5.51 9.76
N ARG A 64 12.66 -6.75 9.75
CA ARG A 64 11.31 -7.10 9.31
C ARG A 64 10.23 -6.34 10.10
N LYS A 65 10.34 -6.28 11.43
CA LYS A 65 9.39 -5.53 12.29
C LYS A 65 9.45 -4.02 12.06
N ALA A 66 10.65 -3.48 11.88
CA ALA A 66 10.83 -2.07 11.55
C ALA A 66 10.17 -1.73 10.20
N TRP A 67 10.39 -2.59 9.20
CA TRP A 67 9.78 -2.45 7.88
C TRP A 67 8.26 -2.56 7.93
N GLU A 68 7.72 -3.54 8.67
CA GLU A 68 6.28 -3.71 8.89
C GLU A 68 5.64 -2.44 9.46
N THR A 69 6.23 -1.87 10.52
CA THR A 69 5.76 -0.62 11.14
C THR A 69 5.75 0.54 10.15
N LYS A 70 6.79 0.64 9.33
CA LYS A 70 6.92 1.68 8.30
C LYS A 70 5.90 1.53 7.18
N LEU A 71 5.60 0.29 6.76
CA LEU A 71 4.58 -0.01 5.77
C LEU A 71 3.18 0.39 6.27
N VAL A 72 2.86 0.11 7.54
CA VAL A 72 1.61 0.58 8.17
C VAL A 72 1.52 2.10 8.14
N SER A 73 2.57 2.81 8.57
CA SER A 73 2.58 4.28 8.52
C SER A 73 2.45 4.83 7.09
N SER A 74 3.07 4.17 6.12
CA SER A 74 3.01 4.56 4.70
C SER A 74 1.62 4.32 4.10
N LEU A 75 0.95 3.23 4.48
CA LEU A 75 -0.44 2.96 4.11
C LEU A 75 -1.38 4.05 4.63
N ASP A 76 -1.23 4.46 5.88
CA ASP A 76 -2.04 5.53 6.46
C ASP A 76 -1.82 6.86 5.71
N LYS A 77 -0.56 7.18 5.36
CA LYS A 77 -0.24 8.35 4.54
C LYS A 77 -0.89 8.28 3.16
N LEU A 78 -0.78 7.15 2.44
CA LEU A 78 -1.40 6.98 1.12
C LEU A 78 -2.93 7.08 1.19
N LYS A 79 -3.56 6.45 2.19
CA LYS A 79 -5.02 6.51 2.39
C LYS A 79 -5.50 7.94 2.70
N GLY A 80 -4.65 8.76 3.32
CA GLY A 80 -4.89 10.19 3.55
C GLY A 80 -4.68 11.08 2.32
N ILE A 81 -4.15 10.58 1.21
CA ILE A 81 -4.09 11.33 -0.05
C ILE A 81 -5.50 11.37 -0.66
N GLY A 82 -5.96 12.57 -1.01
CA GLY A 82 -7.22 12.75 -1.72
C GLY A 82 -7.19 12.14 -3.13
N ASP A 83 -8.35 12.00 -3.74
CA ASP A 83 -8.42 11.57 -5.13
C ASP A 83 -7.90 12.68 -6.06
N PHE A 84 -7.40 12.31 -7.24
CA PHE A 84 -6.99 13.28 -8.24
C PHE A 84 -8.18 13.62 -9.14
N LYS A 85 -8.77 14.81 -8.96
CA LYS A 85 -9.96 15.25 -9.72
C LYS A 85 -11.12 14.22 -9.66
N GLY A 86 -11.24 13.52 -8.52
CA GLY A 86 -12.23 12.46 -8.31
C GLY A 86 -11.81 11.06 -8.79
N ASP A 87 -10.64 10.92 -9.42
CA ASP A 87 -10.05 9.64 -9.79
C ASP A 87 -9.13 9.11 -8.69
N ALA A 88 -9.52 7.98 -8.09
CA ALA A 88 -8.76 7.31 -7.03
C ALA A 88 -7.84 6.20 -7.57
N SER A 89 -7.82 5.92 -8.87
CA SER A 89 -7.24 4.69 -9.44
C SER A 89 -5.77 4.51 -9.09
N PHE A 90 -4.95 5.56 -9.30
CA PHE A 90 -3.51 5.48 -9.02
C PHE A 90 -3.21 5.34 -7.53
N LYS A 91 -3.92 6.11 -6.69
CA LYS A 91 -3.84 5.97 -5.23
C LYS A 91 -4.21 4.57 -4.77
N ASN A 92 -5.32 4.03 -5.27
CA ASN A 92 -5.81 2.71 -4.85
C ASN A 92 -4.83 1.59 -5.28
N ALA A 93 -4.25 1.67 -6.47
CA ALA A 93 -3.19 0.76 -6.89
C ALA A 93 -1.94 0.87 -6.00
N SER A 94 -1.58 2.08 -5.58
CA SER A 94 -0.47 2.34 -4.65
C SER A 94 -0.74 1.78 -3.25
N VAL A 95 -1.96 1.94 -2.74
CA VAL A 95 -2.41 1.32 -1.48
C VAL A 95 -2.34 -0.20 -1.60
N GLN A 96 -2.85 -0.78 -2.68
CA GLN A 96 -2.81 -2.22 -2.91
C GLN A 96 -1.37 -2.76 -2.96
N ALA A 97 -0.44 -2.04 -3.60
CA ALA A 97 0.97 -2.42 -3.62
C ALA A 97 1.58 -2.46 -2.21
N LEU A 98 1.33 -1.44 -1.38
CA LEU A 98 1.81 -1.44 0.00
C LEU A 98 1.11 -2.48 0.89
N GLU A 99 -0.16 -2.79 0.65
CA GLU A 99 -0.86 -3.88 1.34
C GLU A 99 -0.24 -5.25 0.99
N THR A 100 0.16 -5.44 -0.27
CA THR A 100 0.92 -6.62 -0.68
C THR A 100 2.29 -6.67 0.01
N TYR A 101 3.05 -5.58 0.04
CA TYR A 101 4.34 -5.53 0.75
C TYR A 101 4.16 -5.81 2.24
N LEU A 102 3.13 -5.27 2.87
CA LEU A 102 2.82 -5.54 4.26
C LEU A 102 2.50 -7.02 4.50
N ASN A 103 1.74 -7.67 3.62
CA ASN A 103 1.49 -9.11 3.71
C ASN A 103 2.79 -9.92 3.58
N ILE A 104 3.63 -9.59 2.60
CA ILE A 104 4.93 -10.25 2.40
C ILE A 104 5.78 -10.15 3.68
N VAL A 105 5.87 -8.97 4.29
CA VAL A 105 6.69 -8.73 5.49
C VAL A 105 6.09 -9.32 6.76
N SER A 106 4.77 -9.24 6.94
CA SER A 106 4.10 -9.73 8.16
C SER A 106 3.90 -11.25 8.16
N LYS A 107 3.82 -11.88 6.98
CA LYS A 107 3.53 -13.32 6.82
C LYS A 107 4.70 -14.08 6.23
N ASP A 108 5.08 -13.81 4.98
CA ASP A 108 6.01 -14.67 4.25
C ASP A 108 7.46 -14.53 4.73
N TYR A 109 7.98 -13.31 4.92
CA TYR A 109 9.31 -13.14 5.52
C TYR A 109 9.38 -13.64 6.96
N LYS A 110 8.32 -13.42 7.74
CA LYS A 110 8.23 -13.96 9.10
C LYS A 110 8.33 -15.49 9.07
N ARG A 111 7.54 -16.14 8.22
CA ARG A 111 7.57 -17.60 8.05
C ARG A 111 8.91 -18.09 7.54
N LEU A 112 9.55 -17.36 6.63
CA LEU A 112 10.86 -17.71 6.10
C LEU A 112 11.94 -17.66 7.20
N ILE A 113 11.92 -16.65 8.06
CA ILE A 113 12.82 -16.55 9.23
C ILE A 113 12.60 -17.72 10.17
N GLU A 114 11.34 -18.04 10.51
CA GLU A 114 10.98 -19.17 11.36
C GLU A 114 11.51 -20.50 10.78
N LEU A 115 11.31 -20.74 9.48
CA LEU A 115 11.78 -21.93 8.79
C LEU A 115 13.30 -22.03 8.82
N ARG A 116 14.02 -20.95 8.51
CA ARG A 116 15.49 -20.95 8.58
C ARG A 116 16.01 -21.19 9.99
N GLY A 117 15.28 -20.73 11.02
CA GLY A 117 15.60 -21.01 12.42
C GLY A 117 15.50 -22.48 12.83
N LEU A 118 14.83 -23.33 12.04
CA LEU A 118 14.77 -24.76 12.27
C LEU A 118 16.02 -25.52 11.79
N GLY A 119 16.89 -24.88 10.99
CA GLY A 119 18.05 -25.52 10.37
C GLY A 119 17.67 -26.77 9.58
N ASP A 120 18.36 -27.88 9.83
CA ASP A 120 18.13 -29.17 9.15
C ASP A 120 16.72 -29.76 9.34
N LYS A 121 15.93 -29.24 10.29
CA LYS A 121 14.55 -29.67 10.53
C LYS A 121 13.52 -28.94 9.66
N ALA A 122 13.94 -27.93 8.90
CA ALA A 122 13.05 -27.16 8.04
C ALA A 122 12.55 -27.99 6.85
N ASP A 123 11.29 -27.80 6.46
CA ASP A 123 10.79 -28.34 5.19
C ASP A 123 11.32 -27.47 4.03
N GLY A 124 12.27 -28.00 3.28
CA GLY A 124 12.84 -27.33 2.10
C GLY A 124 11.80 -27.02 1.01
N ASN A 125 10.73 -27.81 0.89
CA ASN A 125 9.66 -27.51 -0.06
C ASN A 125 8.85 -26.29 0.40
N GLU A 126 8.59 -26.19 1.71
CA GLU A 126 7.89 -25.03 2.27
C GLU A 126 8.72 -23.75 2.09
N ILE A 127 10.04 -23.81 2.33
CA ILE A 127 10.95 -22.68 2.08
C ILE A 127 10.83 -22.21 0.63
N ASN A 128 10.92 -23.13 -0.33
CA ASN A 128 10.82 -22.80 -1.75
C ASN A 128 9.45 -22.20 -2.12
N GLN A 129 8.37 -22.71 -1.54
CA GLN A 129 7.02 -22.15 -1.75
C GLN A 129 6.90 -20.73 -1.20
N VAL A 130 7.45 -20.46 -0.01
CA VAL A 130 7.45 -19.13 0.59
C VAL A 130 8.25 -18.15 -0.28
N LEU A 131 9.46 -18.53 -0.71
CA LEU A 131 10.29 -17.71 -1.61
C LEU A 131 9.59 -17.41 -2.93
N ASN A 132 8.94 -18.41 -3.53
CA ASN A 132 8.18 -18.22 -4.78
C ASN A 132 7.02 -17.25 -4.60
N ARG A 133 6.27 -17.35 -3.50
CA ARG A 133 5.18 -16.40 -3.21
C ARG A 133 5.72 -14.97 -3.02
N ILE A 134 6.79 -14.80 -2.26
CA ILE A 134 7.44 -13.49 -2.06
C ILE A 134 7.76 -12.84 -3.42
N ASN A 135 8.43 -13.59 -4.31
CA ASN A 135 8.81 -13.08 -5.63
C ASN A 135 7.58 -12.75 -6.50
N GLN A 136 6.61 -13.65 -6.56
CA GLN A 136 5.39 -13.46 -7.36
C GLN A 136 4.56 -12.27 -6.87
N ASP A 137 4.43 -12.10 -5.56
CA ASP A 137 3.63 -11.02 -4.99
C ASP A 137 4.34 -9.65 -5.16
N PHE A 138 5.67 -9.58 -5.03
CA PHE A 138 6.42 -8.37 -5.36
C PHE A 138 6.28 -8.00 -6.84
N GLU A 139 6.46 -8.97 -7.74
CA GLU A 139 6.34 -8.76 -9.19
C GLU A 139 4.94 -8.29 -9.57
N LYS A 140 3.90 -8.95 -9.06
CA LYS A 140 2.51 -8.59 -9.33
C LYS A 140 2.18 -7.19 -8.81
N ALA A 141 2.64 -6.83 -7.62
CA ALA A 141 2.45 -5.50 -7.06
C ALA A 141 3.14 -4.42 -7.91
N ALA A 142 4.39 -4.66 -8.31
CA ALA A 142 5.15 -3.76 -9.17
C ALA A 142 4.46 -3.56 -10.53
N ASN A 143 4.06 -4.64 -11.19
CA ASN A 143 3.37 -4.58 -12.47
C ASN A 143 2.03 -3.82 -12.39
N THR A 144 1.26 -4.07 -11.33
CA THR A 144 -0.02 -3.38 -11.10
C THR A 144 0.18 -1.89 -10.86
N LEU A 145 1.15 -1.53 -10.03
CA LEU A 145 1.50 -0.14 -9.73
C LEU A 145 2.01 0.60 -10.97
N ASN A 146 2.93 0.00 -11.72
CA ASN A 146 3.48 0.58 -12.95
C ASN A 146 2.37 0.82 -13.98
N ALA A 147 1.48 -0.15 -14.20
CA ALA A 147 0.35 0.03 -15.10
C ALA A 147 -0.58 1.18 -14.68
N ALA A 148 -0.83 1.34 -13.38
CA ALA A 148 -1.64 2.44 -12.85
C ALA A 148 -0.95 3.80 -12.98
N SER A 149 0.36 3.86 -12.72
CA SER A 149 1.19 5.06 -12.90
C SER A 149 1.22 5.48 -14.37
N ASP A 150 1.49 4.55 -15.29
CA ASP A 150 1.48 4.79 -16.74
C ASP A 150 0.13 5.29 -17.23
N LYS A 151 -0.96 4.68 -16.75
CA LYS A 151 -2.32 5.11 -17.09
C LYS A 151 -2.57 6.54 -16.61
N PHE A 152 -2.26 6.83 -15.34
CA PHE A 152 -2.40 8.16 -14.77
C PHE A 152 -1.60 9.21 -15.55
N ALA A 153 -0.37 8.88 -15.94
CA ALA A 153 0.47 9.79 -16.70
C ALA A 153 -0.12 10.10 -18.09
N LYS A 154 -0.61 9.08 -18.80
CA LYS A 154 -1.27 9.24 -20.10
C LYS A 154 -2.53 10.10 -20.02
N GLU A 155 -3.33 9.93 -18.96
CA GLU A 155 -4.60 10.63 -18.79
C GLU A 155 -4.42 12.10 -18.40
N TYR A 156 -3.40 12.41 -17.57
CA TYR A 156 -3.34 13.70 -16.89
C TYR A 156 -2.06 14.52 -17.08
N THR A 157 -0.92 13.95 -17.49
CA THR A 157 0.35 14.72 -17.69
C THR A 157 0.65 15.05 -19.15
N SER A 158 -0.09 14.47 -20.11
CA SER A 158 0.13 14.69 -21.55
C SER A 158 -0.72 15.83 -22.15
N GLN A 159 -1.28 16.73 -21.32
CA GLN A 159 -2.12 17.86 -21.75
C GLN A 159 -1.36 19.19 -21.76
#